data_AF-W6ZFK3-F1
#
_entry.id   AF-W6ZFK3-F1
#
_cell.length_a   1.000
_cell.length_b   1.000
_cell.length_c   1.000
_cell.angle_alpha   90.00
_cell.angle_beta   90.00
_cell.angle_gamma   90.00
#
_symmetry.space_group_name_H-M   'P 1'
#
loop_
_entity.id
_entity.type
_entity.pdbx_description
1 polymer ?
#
loop_
_entity_poly.entity_id
_entity_poly.type
_entity_poly.pdbx_seq_one_letter_code
_entity_poly.pdbx_strand_id
1 'polypeptide(L)'
;MSTHTVCSDIILQGQSNWELWIFIVKRIAEAGDVWEYIDPNKPANPLQKPVQPTRPEPTIQQELLYHIKDKATVHDQIKTLQELFSPTTSDMEYRVQKDYEAAKVLHARRSNVEDWCNEFLTAYSRAKQLNLPEVHGFRAHKDLIRAIKQIDAAYAASASLDIFKAEEDWNTDRSKPIPHQSQLSTVLAEYLRYHRTTYSRKANIHGGAFGVTMNGQPSPYNNKKRSRDSENKPAKPCLCGDSHFWGQCPYIDTAL
;
A
#
# COMPACT_ATOMS: atom_id res chain seq x y z
N MET A 1 -12.91 -14.18 -9.94
CA MET A 1 -13.63 -15.20 -9.17
C MET A 1 -13.20 -16.58 -9.63
N SER A 2 -12.65 -17.38 -8.73
CA SER A 2 -12.92 -18.83 -8.61
C SER A 2 -12.12 -19.34 -7.41
N THR A 3 -12.81 -19.45 -6.28
CA THR A 3 -12.35 -20.14 -5.08
C THR A 3 -12.33 -21.63 -5.38
N HIS A 4 -11.14 -22.21 -5.58
CA HIS A 4 -11.00 -23.65 -5.57
C HIS A 4 -11.03 -24.13 -4.12
N THR A 5 -12.24 -24.29 -3.59
CA THR A 5 -12.46 -25.13 -2.41
C THR A 5 -12.24 -26.57 -2.87
N VAL A 6 -11.08 -27.14 -2.53
CA VAL A 6 -10.84 -28.57 -2.70
C VAL A 6 -11.76 -29.29 -1.73
N CYS A 7 -12.95 -29.67 -2.19
CA CYS A 7 -13.83 -30.59 -1.49
C CYS A 7 -13.31 -31.99 -1.76
N SER A 8 -12.29 -32.41 -1.03
CA SER A 8 -11.92 -33.82 -0.99
C SER A 8 -12.97 -34.53 -0.15
N ASP A 9 -13.87 -35.28 -0.79
CA ASP A 9 -14.89 -36.09 -0.12
C ASP A 9 -14.21 -37.13 0.80
N ILE A 10 -14.20 -36.86 2.11
CA ILE A 10 -13.69 -37.81 3.10
C ILE A 10 -14.80 -38.81 3.37
N ILE A 11 -14.73 -39.96 2.71
CA ILE A 11 -15.62 -41.09 2.99
C ILE A 11 -15.05 -41.83 4.21
N LEU A 12 -15.83 -41.88 5.30
CA LEU A 12 -15.45 -42.56 6.55
C LEU A 12 -15.51 -44.09 6.36
N GLN A 13 -14.44 -44.69 5.87
CA GLN A 13 -14.34 -46.15 5.63
C GLN A 13 -13.53 -46.89 6.71
N GLY A 14 -12.91 -46.17 7.65
CA GLY A 14 -12.11 -46.76 8.73
C GLY A 14 -11.62 -45.74 9.75
N GLN A 15 -10.99 -46.23 10.82
CA GLN A 15 -10.53 -45.44 11.97
C GLN A 15 -9.53 -44.33 11.60
N SER A 16 -8.69 -44.57 10.60
CA SER A 16 -7.75 -43.56 10.07
C SER A 16 -8.45 -42.34 9.46
N ASN A 17 -9.66 -42.53 8.91
CA ASN A 17 -10.41 -41.45 8.26
C ASN A 17 -11.16 -40.60 9.28
N TRP A 18 -11.44 -41.15 10.46
CA TRP A 18 -12.05 -40.44 11.58
C TRP A 18 -11.13 -39.33 12.11
N GLU A 19 -9.85 -39.62 12.31
CA GLU A 19 -8.89 -38.64 12.85
C GLU A 19 -8.71 -37.45 11.91
N LEU A 20 -8.63 -37.70 10.60
CA LEU A 20 -8.51 -36.65 9.60
C LEU A 20 -9.81 -35.83 9.49
N TRP A 21 -10.97 -36.49 9.53
CA TRP A 21 -12.26 -35.82 9.49
C TRP A 21 -12.49 -34.94 10.72
N ILE A 22 -12.30 -35.47 11.93
CA ILE A 22 -12.52 -34.71 13.17
C ILE A 22 -11.50 -33.56 13.30
N PHE A 23 -10.28 -33.72 12.81
CA PHE A 23 -9.29 -32.65 12.76
C PHE A 23 -9.70 -31.49 11.86
N ILE A 24 -10.24 -31.78 10.67
CA ILE A 24 -10.73 -30.73 9.76
C ILE A 24 -11.94 -30.02 10.36
N VAL A 25 -12.89 -30.78 10.92
CA VAL A 25 -14.06 -30.21 11.61
C VAL A 25 -13.61 -29.35 12.79
N LYS A 26 -12.61 -29.80 13.57
CA LYS A 26 -12.02 -29.03 14.67
C LYS A 26 -11.44 -27.71 14.21
N ARG A 27 -10.61 -27.71 13.15
CA ARG A 27 -10.02 -26.46 12.63
C ARG A 27 -11.07 -25.47 12.15
N ILE A 28 -12.10 -25.95 11.45
CA ILE A 28 -13.19 -25.09 10.96
C ILE A 28 -14.00 -24.53 12.14
N ALA A 29 -14.26 -25.36 13.13
CA ALA A 29 -15.04 -24.97 14.31
C ALA A 29 -14.27 -24.05 15.27
N GLU A 30 -12.95 -24.20 15.41
CA GLU A 30 -12.09 -23.27 16.15
C GLU A 30 -12.03 -21.91 15.47
N ALA A 31 -11.97 -21.87 14.12
CA ALA A 31 -12.04 -20.62 13.36
C ALA A 31 -13.39 -19.91 13.51
N GLY A 32 -14.46 -20.66 13.72
CA GLY A 32 -15.80 -20.14 13.99
C GLY A 32 -16.12 -19.91 15.47
N ASP A 33 -15.17 -20.15 16.38
CA ASP A 33 -15.34 -20.11 17.84
C ASP A 33 -16.53 -20.94 18.35
N VAL A 34 -16.82 -22.05 17.66
CA VAL A 34 -17.94 -22.96 17.93
C VAL A 34 -17.51 -24.38 18.28
N TRP A 35 -16.21 -24.66 18.33
CA TRP A 35 -15.70 -26.00 18.64
C TRP A 35 -16.17 -26.50 20.01
N GLU A 36 -16.34 -25.61 20.98
CA GLU A 36 -16.86 -25.96 22.31
C GLU A 36 -18.24 -26.61 22.29
N TYR A 37 -19.04 -26.38 21.23
CA TYR A 37 -20.37 -26.94 21.05
C TYR A 37 -20.39 -28.26 20.26
N ILE A 38 -19.29 -28.61 19.59
CA ILE A 38 -19.19 -29.73 18.64
C ILE A 38 -18.28 -30.85 19.19
N ASP A 39 -17.47 -30.58 20.22
CA ASP A 39 -16.51 -31.54 20.79
C ASP A 39 -17.21 -32.82 21.31
N PRO A 40 -16.98 -33.99 20.68
CA PRO A 40 -17.62 -35.25 21.06
C PRO A 40 -17.09 -35.83 22.38
N ASN A 41 -16.02 -35.27 22.96
CA ASN A 41 -15.42 -35.76 24.21
C ASN A 41 -15.94 -35.04 25.46
N LYS A 42 -16.73 -33.97 25.31
CA LYS A 42 -17.35 -33.28 26.46
C LYS A 42 -18.68 -33.96 26.83
N PRO A 43 -18.96 -34.20 28.13
CA PRO A 43 -20.27 -34.66 28.56
C PRO A 43 -21.32 -33.59 28.23
N ALA A 44 -22.47 -34.02 27.69
CA ALA A 44 -23.53 -33.16 27.17
C ALA A 44 -24.09 -32.22 28.26
N ASN A 45 -23.48 -31.05 28.42
CA ASN A 45 -23.99 -29.97 29.25
C ASN A 45 -25.00 -29.14 28.41
N PRO A 46 -26.07 -28.58 29.01
CA PRO A 46 -27.05 -27.80 28.25
C PRO A 46 -26.38 -26.54 27.66
N LEU A 47 -26.43 -26.44 26.33
CA LEU A 47 -25.72 -25.45 25.51
C LEU A 47 -26.20 -24.02 25.84
N GLN A 48 -25.27 -23.12 26.19
CA GLN A 48 -25.55 -21.70 26.36
C GLN A 48 -25.53 -21.01 24.99
N LYS A 49 -26.62 -20.33 24.62
CA LYS A 49 -26.75 -19.70 23.30
C LYS A 49 -25.72 -18.57 23.13
N PRO A 50 -24.96 -18.50 22.03
CA PRO A 50 -23.93 -17.47 21.84
C PRO A 50 -24.54 -16.05 21.83
N VAL A 51 -23.81 -15.11 22.44
CA VAL A 51 -24.22 -13.70 22.53
C VAL A 51 -24.05 -13.04 21.18
N GLN A 52 -25.10 -12.36 20.72
CA GLN A 52 -25.12 -11.65 19.44
C GLN A 52 -24.05 -10.52 19.45
N PRO A 53 -23.22 -10.39 18.41
CA PRO A 53 -22.19 -9.36 18.37
C PRO A 53 -22.80 -7.97 18.48
N THR A 54 -22.24 -7.14 19.35
CA THR A 54 -22.71 -5.76 19.57
C THR A 54 -22.40 -4.90 18.35
N ARG A 55 -23.43 -4.20 17.85
CA ARG A 55 -23.29 -3.25 16.74
C ARG A 55 -22.23 -2.21 17.09
N PRO A 56 -21.26 -1.90 16.21
CA PRO A 56 -20.27 -0.87 16.49
C PRO A 56 -20.98 0.46 16.76
N GLU A 57 -20.60 1.12 17.85
CA GLU A 57 -21.04 2.47 18.19
C GLU A 57 -20.78 3.40 16.99
N PRO A 58 -21.76 4.20 16.55
CA PRO A 58 -21.55 5.10 15.42
C PRO A 58 -20.55 6.19 15.81
N THR A 59 -19.35 6.15 15.22
CA THR A 59 -18.37 7.26 15.22
C THR A 59 -18.85 8.43 14.36
N ILE A 60 -20.12 8.81 14.50
CA ILE A 60 -20.70 9.97 13.86
C ILE A 60 -20.53 11.11 14.88
N GLN A 61 -19.89 12.21 14.47
CA GLN A 61 -19.68 13.37 15.33
C GLN A 61 -21.01 13.79 15.98
N GLN A 62 -21.04 13.99 17.29
CA GLN A 62 -22.29 14.15 18.07
C GLN A 62 -23.19 15.29 17.56
N GLU A 63 -22.61 16.30 16.92
CA GLU A 63 -23.31 17.41 16.25
C GLU A 63 -24.24 16.94 15.13
N LEU A 64 -23.86 15.90 14.39
CA LEU A 64 -24.65 15.33 13.29
C LEU A 64 -25.92 14.66 13.77
N LEU A 65 -25.90 14.06 14.97
CA LEU A 65 -27.08 13.41 15.54
C LEU A 65 -28.21 14.43 15.75
N TYR A 66 -27.89 15.68 16.11
CA TYR A 66 -28.90 16.73 16.27
C TYR A 66 -29.56 17.12 14.94
N HIS A 67 -28.79 17.15 13.84
CA HIS A 67 -29.33 17.47 12.50
C HIS A 67 -30.19 16.36 11.90
N ILE A 68 -29.95 15.11 12.30
CA ILE A 68 -30.61 13.91 11.79
C ILE A 68 -31.86 13.56 12.60
N LYS A 69 -31.86 13.84 13.91
CA LYS A 69 -32.92 13.41 14.86
C LYS A 69 -34.29 14.01 14.56
N ASP A 70 -34.34 15.19 13.98
CA ASP A 70 -35.59 15.90 13.66
C ASP A 70 -36.22 15.44 12.33
N LYS A 71 -35.58 14.54 11.58
CA LYS A 71 -36.07 14.07 10.27
C LYS A 71 -36.86 12.77 10.42
N ALA A 72 -38.06 12.77 9.87
CA ALA A 72 -39.04 11.69 10.02
C ALA A 72 -38.67 10.39 9.27
N THR A 73 -37.87 10.47 8.21
CA THR A 73 -37.50 9.31 7.40
C THR A 73 -35.99 9.14 7.31
N VAL A 74 -35.54 7.88 7.23
CA VAL A 74 -34.13 7.52 7.00
C VAL A 74 -33.62 8.12 5.68
N HIS A 75 -34.49 8.23 4.67
CA HIS A 75 -34.15 8.88 3.41
C HIS A 75 -33.84 10.37 3.61
N ASP A 76 -34.65 11.10 4.37
CA ASP A 76 -34.43 12.52 4.64
C ASP A 76 -33.21 12.77 5.53
N GLN A 77 -32.94 11.85 6.45
CA GLN A 77 -31.72 11.84 7.25
C GLN A 77 -30.47 11.73 6.37
N ILE A 78 -30.45 10.75 5.46
CA ILE A 78 -29.36 10.54 4.52
C ILE A 78 -29.26 11.70 3.52
N LYS A 79 -30.38 12.25 3.05
CA LYS A 79 -30.41 13.41 2.15
C LYS A 79 -29.86 14.66 2.82
N THR A 80 -30.22 14.91 4.08
CA THR A 80 -29.69 16.04 4.86
C THR A 80 -28.19 15.89 5.09
N LEU A 81 -27.73 14.67 5.41
CA LEU A 81 -26.30 14.37 5.49
C LEU A 81 -25.60 14.53 4.13
N GLN A 82 -26.23 14.10 3.06
CA GLN A 82 -25.70 14.27 1.72
C GLN A 82 -25.60 15.75 1.36
N GLU A 83 -26.60 16.58 1.65
CA GLU A 83 -26.55 18.02 1.38
C GLU A 83 -25.48 18.73 2.23
N LEU A 84 -25.26 18.31 3.47
CA LEU A 84 -24.27 18.92 4.37
C LEU A 84 -22.83 18.49 4.08
N PHE A 85 -22.62 17.26 3.59
CA PHE A 85 -21.27 16.68 3.41
C PHE A 85 -20.91 16.40 1.96
N SER A 86 -21.86 16.44 1.03
CA SER A 86 -21.57 16.32 -0.40
C SER A 86 -20.61 17.44 -0.75
N PRO A 87 -19.37 17.12 -1.15
CA PRO A 87 -18.45 18.14 -1.61
C PRO A 87 -19.11 18.83 -2.81
N THR A 88 -19.36 20.13 -2.71
CA THR A 88 -19.77 20.90 -3.89
C THR A 88 -18.69 20.76 -4.95
N THR A 89 -19.02 20.88 -6.23
CA THR A 89 -18.01 20.90 -7.30
C THR A 89 -16.89 21.90 -7.00
N SER A 90 -17.23 23.09 -6.47
CA SER A 90 -16.27 24.08 -6.01
C SER A 90 -15.39 23.62 -4.84
N ASP A 91 -15.94 22.86 -3.90
CA ASP A 91 -15.18 22.33 -2.76
C ASP A 91 -14.21 21.23 -3.21
N MET A 92 -14.61 20.42 -4.20
CA MET A 92 -13.73 19.43 -4.82
C MET A 92 -12.58 20.10 -5.57
N GLU A 93 -12.89 21.12 -6.38
CA GLU A 93 -11.89 21.93 -7.09
C GLU A 93 -10.90 22.56 -6.11
N TYR A 94 -11.38 23.17 -5.04
CA TYR A 94 -10.53 23.79 -4.01
C TYR A 94 -9.62 22.76 -3.32
N ARG A 95 -10.16 21.59 -2.95
CA ARG A 95 -9.36 20.51 -2.33
C ARG A 95 -8.28 20.02 -3.28
N VAL A 96 -8.63 19.74 -4.53
CA VAL A 96 -7.67 19.25 -5.54
C VAL A 96 -6.62 20.31 -5.88
N GLN A 97 -7.01 21.57 -5.95
CA GLN A 97 -6.09 22.70 -6.09
C GLN A 97 -5.08 22.69 -4.92
N LYS A 98 -5.56 22.68 -3.67
CA LYS A 98 -4.71 22.67 -2.49
C LYS A 98 -3.77 21.46 -2.43
N ASP A 99 -4.26 20.27 -2.80
CA ASP A 99 -3.45 19.05 -2.89
C ASP A 99 -2.36 19.18 -3.96
N TYR A 100 -2.70 19.74 -5.13
CA TYR A 100 -1.74 20.03 -6.18
C TYR A 100 -0.70 21.07 -5.72
N GLU A 101 -1.11 22.08 -4.95
CA GLU A 101 -0.20 23.06 -4.37
C GLU A 101 0.80 22.48 -3.40
N ALA A 102 0.35 21.58 -2.54
CA ALA A 102 1.24 20.82 -1.67
C ALA A 102 2.22 19.96 -2.49
N ALA A 103 1.74 19.30 -3.54
CA ALA A 103 2.57 18.44 -4.38
C ALA A 103 3.62 19.21 -5.21
N LYS A 104 3.39 20.49 -5.54
CA LYS A 104 4.39 21.36 -6.20
C LYS A 104 5.68 21.50 -5.39
N VAL A 105 5.62 21.33 -4.07
CA VAL A 105 6.78 21.48 -3.19
C VAL A 105 7.36 20.12 -2.86
N LEU A 106 8.56 19.86 -3.36
CA LEU A 106 9.31 18.70 -2.94
C LEU A 106 9.90 18.92 -1.54
N HIS A 107 9.43 18.14 -0.57
CA HIS A 107 10.02 18.06 0.76
C HIS A 107 11.17 17.03 0.81
N ALA A 108 12.31 17.34 0.17
CA ALA A 108 13.47 16.44 0.03
C ALA A 108 14.02 15.85 1.34
N ARG A 109 13.70 16.44 2.51
CA ARG A 109 14.09 15.95 3.84
C ARG A 109 13.13 14.93 4.45
N ARG A 110 11.88 14.85 3.97
CA ARG A 110 10.80 14.07 4.59
C ARG A 110 10.26 12.96 3.71
N SER A 111 10.26 13.13 2.39
CA SER A 111 9.72 12.17 1.44
C SER A 111 10.80 11.66 0.46
N ASN A 112 10.69 10.40 0.08
CA ASN A 112 11.48 9.84 -1.03
C ASN A 112 11.06 10.52 -2.34
N VAL A 113 12.01 10.72 -3.25
CA VAL A 113 11.78 11.33 -4.56
C VAL A 113 10.77 10.51 -5.36
N GLU A 114 10.84 9.19 -5.30
CA GLU A 114 9.90 8.31 -6.02
C GLU A 114 8.46 8.43 -5.50
N ASP A 115 8.29 8.47 -4.17
CA ASP A 115 6.97 8.62 -3.54
C ASP A 115 6.37 9.99 -3.89
N TRP A 116 7.18 11.04 -3.85
CA TRP A 116 6.77 12.37 -4.26
C TRP A 116 6.38 12.44 -5.74
N CYS A 117 7.12 11.77 -6.65
CA CYS A 117 6.75 11.71 -8.07
C CYS A 117 5.38 11.06 -8.27
N ASN A 118 5.05 10.01 -7.51
CA ASN A 118 3.74 9.35 -7.56
C ASN A 118 2.63 10.26 -7.01
N GLU A 119 2.90 10.97 -5.91
CA GLU A 119 1.96 11.93 -5.32
C GLU A 119 1.65 13.08 -6.28
N PHE A 120 2.68 13.65 -6.90
CA PHE A 120 2.55 14.71 -7.91
C PHE A 120 1.75 14.25 -9.13
N LEU A 121 2.02 13.04 -9.66
CA LEU A 121 1.27 12.49 -10.78
C LEU A 121 -0.20 12.26 -10.42
N THR A 122 -0.46 11.79 -9.19
CA THR A 122 -1.81 11.57 -8.69
C THR A 122 -2.56 12.89 -8.58
N ALA A 123 -1.97 13.92 -7.97
CA ALA A 123 -2.55 15.26 -7.87
C ALA A 123 -2.81 15.88 -9.25
N TYR A 124 -1.86 15.77 -10.18
CA TYR A 124 -2.02 16.19 -11.58
C TYR A 124 -3.21 15.49 -12.26
N SER A 125 -3.34 14.17 -12.10
CA SER A 125 -4.42 13.41 -12.75
C SER A 125 -5.80 13.83 -12.23
N ARG A 126 -5.92 14.09 -10.93
CA ARG A 126 -7.14 14.60 -10.30
C ARG A 126 -7.47 16.01 -10.81
N ALA A 127 -6.48 16.89 -10.88
CA ALA A 127 -6.65 18.25 -11.38
C ALA A 127 -7.03 18.28 -12.88
N LYS A 128 -6.48 17.36 -13.67
CA LYS A 128 -6.83 17.19 -15.09
C LYS A 128 -8.28 16.72 -15.27
N GLN A 129 -8.79 15.85 -14.39
CA GLN A 129 -10.19 15.40 -14.43
C GLN A 129 -11.18 16.54 -14.17
N LEU A 130 -10.81 17.48 -13.30
CA LEU A 130 -11.61 18.67 -12.99
C LEU A 130 -11.33 19.87 -13.93
N ASN A 131 -10.49 19.70 -14.96
CA ASN A 131 -10.07 20.74 -15.90
C ASN A 131 -9.58 22.03 -15.21
N LEU A 132 -8.81 21.91 -14.12
CA LEU A 132 -8.30 23.08 -13.41
C LEU A 132 -7.34 23.90 -14.29
N PRO A 133 -7.41 25.25 -14.24
CA PRO A 133 -6.58 26.12 -15.08
C PRO A 133 -5.09 26.05 -14.74
N GLU A 134 -4.75 25.61 -13.53
CA GLU A 134 -3.38 25.49 -13.05
C GLU A 134 -2.59 24.43 -13.81
N VAL A 135 -3.27 23.38 -14.27
CA VAL A 135 -2.68 22.20 -14.89
C VAL A 135 -2.76 22.27 -16.42
N HIS A 136 -3.33 23.35 -16.96
CA HIS A 136 -3.49 23.54 -18.39
C HIS A 136 -2.16 23.73 -19.14
N GLY A 137 -2.02 23.06 -20.29
CA GLY A 137 -0.84 23.14 -21.15
C GLY A 137 0.46 22.66 -20.47
N PHE A 138 1.51 23.47 -20.56
CA PHE A 138 2.84 23.15 -20.03
C PHE A 138 3.09 23.65 -18.60
N ARG A 139 2.07 24.20 -17.90
CA ARG A 139 2.22 24.72 -16.53
C ARG A 139 2.70 23.65 -15.54
N ALA A 140 2.08 22.47 -15.57
CA ALA A 140 2.49 21.36 -14.71
C ALA A 140 3.91 20.85 -15.00
N HIS A 141 4.37 20.94 -16.25
CA HIS A 141 5.75 20.60 -16.61
C HIS A 141 6.74 21.58 -16.00
N LYS A 142 6.44 22.89 -16.04
CA LYS A 142 7.27 23.93 -15.42
C LYS A 142 7.31 23.79 -13.89
N ASP A 143 6.19 23.45 -13.27
CA ASP A 143 6.15 23.20 -11.82
C ASP A 143 6.97 21.97 -11.44
N LEU A 144 6.87 20.87 -12.20
CA LEU A 144 7.68 19.68 -12.02
C LEU A 144 9.19 19.99 -12.09
N ILE A 145 9.62 20.70 -13.14
CA ILE A 145 11.02 21.08 -13.31
C ILE A 145 11.50 21.99 -12.18
N ARG A 146 10.66 22.93 -11.72
CA ARG A 146 11.00 23.80 -10.59
C ARG A 146 11.24 23.00 -9.32
N ALA A 147 10.47 21.94 -9.09
CA ALA A 147 10.66 21.04 -7.95
C ALA A 147 11.91 20.17 -8.12
N ILE A 148 12.14 19.59 -9.31
CA ILE A 148 13.34 18.77 -9.59
C ILE A 148 14.63 19.59 -9.44
N LYS A 149 14.62 20.87 -9.81
CA LYS A 149 15.76 21.78 -9.66
C LYS A 149 16.29 21.85 -8.22
N GLN A 150 15.44 21.61 -7.21
CA GLN A 150 15.85 21.58 -5.81
C GLN A 150 16.69 20.34 -5.45
N ILE A 151 16.55 19.24 -6.19
CA ILE A 151 17.34 18.01 -6.03
C ILE A 151 18.55 18.05 -6.96
N ASP A 152 18.28 18.25 -8.24
CA ASP A 152 19.26 18.15 -9.32
C ASP A 152 19.03 19.28 -10.32
N ALA A 153 19.85 20.32 -10.17
CA ALA A 153 19.82 21.47 -11.04
C ALA A 153 20.33 21.18 -12.47
N ALA A 154 21.20 20.18 -12.63
CA ALA A 154 21.79 19.86 -13.93
C ALA A 154 20.77 19.16 -14.83
N TYR A 155 20.07 18.14 -14.30
CA TYR A 155 18.97 17.50 -15.02
C TYR A 155 17.82 18.47 -15.28
N ALA A 156 17.46 19.29 -14.29
CA ALA A 156 16.39 20.27 -14.47
C ALA A 156 16.69 21.24 -15.62
N ALA A 157 17.95 21.65 -15.80
CA ALA A 157 18.35 22.54 -16.89
C ALA A 157 18.21 21.88 -18.26
N SER A 158 18.62 20.61 -18.43
CA SER A 158 18.46 19.91 -19.71
C SER A 158 16.99 19.69 -20.05
N ALA A 159 16.21 19.18 -19.10
CA ALA A 159 14.79 18.92 -19.31
C ALA A 159 13.98 20.22 -19.53
N SER A 160 14.41 21.35 -18.94
CA SER A 160 13.81 22.66 -19.23
C SER A 160 13.87 23.03 -20.71
N LEU A 161 15.01 22.78 -21.37
CA LEU A 161 15.20 23.12 -22.78
C LEU A 161 14.24 22.34 -23.68
N ASP A 162 14.05 21.05 -23.40
CA ASP A 162 13.14 20.20 -24.18
C ASP A 162 11.67 20.59 -23.97
N ILE A 163 11.30 20.97 -22.74
CA ILE A 163 9.97 21.50 -22.43
C ILE A 163 9.73 22.85 -23.12
N PHE A 164 10.72 23.74 -23.18
CA PHE A 164 10.57 25.03 -23.87
C PHE A 164 10.36 24.84 -25.38
N LYS A 165 11.12 23.96 -26.03
CA LYS A 165 10.92 23.63 -27.45
C LYS A 165 9.52 23.06 -27.69
N ALA A 166 9.10 22.12 -26.85
CA ALA A 166 7.76 21.52 -26.94
C ALA A 166 6.63 22.54 -26.71
N GLU A 167 6.85 23.52 -25.83
CA GLU A 167 5.90 24.61 -25.58
C GLU A 167 5.81 25.57 -26.77
N GLU A 168 6.92 25.87 -27.44
CA GLU A 168 6.96 26.70 -28.65
C GLU A 168 6.19 26.04 -29.81
N ASP A 169 6.44 24.75 -30.02
CA ASP A 169 5.71 23.94 -31.02
C ASP A 169 4.21 23.91 -30.72
N TRP A 170 3.83 23.77 -29.45
CA TRP A 170 2.43 23.75 -29.03
C TRP A 170 1.76 25.13 -29.08
N ASN A 171 2.49 26.21 -28.81
CA ASN A 171 1.95 27.57 -28.91
C ASN A 171 1.59 27.94 -30.35
N THR A 172 2.30 27.37 -31.32
CA THR A 172 1.99 27.52 -32.75
C THR A 172 0.63 26.92 -33.11
N ASP A 173 0.22 25.84 -32.42
CA ASP A 173 -1.07 25.20 -32.63
C ASP A 173 -1.63 24.58 -31.34
N ARG A 174 -2.30 25.42 -30.55
CA ARG A 174 -2.86 25.03 -29.24
C ARG A 174 -3.97 23.97 -29.32
N SER A 175 -4.48 23.71 -30.52
CA SER A 175 -5.52 22.69 -30.75
C SER A 175 -4.93 21.28 -30.83
N LYS A 176 -3.62 21.16 -31.07
CA LYS A 176 -2.96 19.86 -31.14
C LYS A 176 -2.76 19.27 -29.74
N PRO A 177 -3.02 17.95 -29.56
CA PRO A 177 -2.70 17.26 -28.33
C PRO A 177 -1.19 17.27 -28.10
N ILE A 178 -0.78 17.38 -26.84
CA ILE A 178 0.65 17.37 -26.47
C ILE A 178 1.28 16.04 -26.93
N PRO A 179 2.38 16.06 -27.70
CA PRO A 179 3.08 14.86 -28.15
C PRO A 179 3.44 13.94 -26.98
N HIS A 180 3.36 12.62 -27.16
CA HIS A 180 3.60 11.64 -26.10
C HIS A 180 4.96 11.83 -25.39
N GLN A 181 6.00 12.19 -26.14
CA GLN A 181 7.34 12.47 -25.60
C GLN A 181 7.39 13.67 -24.65
N SER A 182 6.48 14.63 -24.85
CA SER A 182 6.39 15.87 -24.06
C SER A 182 5.26 15.80 -23.04
N GLN A 183 4.65 14.63 -22.82
CA GLN A 183 3.68 14.43 -21.76
C GLN A 183 4.35 14.34 -20.40
N LEU A 184 3.66 14.86 -19.38
CA LEU A 184 4.18 14.95 -18.02
C LEU A 184 4.59 13.59 -17.46
N SER A 185 3.81 12.54 -17.78
CA SER A 185 4.10 11.16 -17.39
C SER A 185 5.40 10.64 -17.99
N THR A 186 5.70 11.00 -19.25
CA THR A 186 6.92 10.58 -19.95
C THR A 186 8.14 11.29 -19.36
N VAL A 187 8.04 12.60 -19.14
CA VAL A 187 9.10 13.40 -18.49
C VAL A 187 9.38 12.89 -17.07
N LEU A 188 8.34 12.59 -16.28
CA LEU A 188 8.50 11.97 -14.96
C LEU A 188 9.15 10.59 -15.03
N ALA A 189 8.75 9.74 -15.99
CA ALA A 189 9.33 8.42 -16.15
C ALA A 189 10.81 8.48 -16.54
N GLU A 190 11.17 9.42 -17.41
CA GLU A 190 12.57 9.68 -17.78
C GLU A 190 13.38 10.17 -16.58
N TYR A 191 12.83 11.12 -15.81
CA TYR A 191 13.47 11.58 -14.58
C TYR A 191 13.67 10.44 -13.57
N LEU A 192 12.66 9.60 -13.34
CA LEU A 192 12.78 8.45 -12.43
C LEU A 192 13.83 7.45 -12.90
N ARG A 193 13.92 7.19 -14.20
CA ARG A 193 14.99 6.34 -14.78
C ARG A 193 16.36 6.95 -14.54
N TYR A 194 16.53 8.24 -14.83
CA TYR A 194 17.75 8.98 -14.56
C TYR A 194 18.12 8.95 -13.07
N HIS A 195 17.16 9.26 -12.19
CA HIS A 195 17.37 9.30 -10.75
C HIS A 195 17.78 7.93 -10.19
N ARG A 196 17.19 6.85 -10.68
CA ARG A 196 17.58 5.47 -10.29
C ARG A 196 18.99 5.10 -10.73
N THR A 197 19.47 5.60 -11.86
CA THR A 197 20.82 5.29 -12.36
C THR A 197 21.88 6.15 -11.70
N THR A 198 21.59 7.43 -11.43
CA THR A 198 22.56 8.38 -10.86
C THR A 198 22.61 8.36 -9.35
N TYR A 199 21.45 8.31 -8.69
CA TYR A 199 21.32 8.34 -7.23
C TYR A 199 21.00 6.98 -6.63
N SER A 200 21.16 5.88 -7.41
CA SER A 200 21.19 4.53 -6.84
C SER A 200 22.19 4.53 -5.68
N ARG A 201 21.66 4.61 -4.46
CA ARG A 201 22.41 4.22 -3.27
C ARG A 201 22.95 2.85 -3.63
N LYS A 202 24.26 2.62 -3.47
CA LYS A 202 24.83 1.26 -3.51
C LYS A 202 23.82 0.38 -2.79
N ALA A 203 23.03 -0.36 -3.55
CA ALA A 203 22.14 -1.29 -2.94
C ALA A 203 23.12 -2.19 -2.20
N ASN A 204 23.03 -2.24 -0.88
CA ASN A 204 23.45 -3.45 -0.20
C ASN A 204 22.52 -4.50 -0.78
N ILE A 205 22.89 -5.05 -1.93
CA ILE A 205 22.30 -6.21 -2.55
C ILE A 205 22.67 -7.34 -1.59
N HIS A 206 21.98 -7.40 -0.45
CA HIS A 206 21.69 -8.68 0.15
C HIS A 206 20.77 -9.35 -0.86
N GLY A 207 21.36 -10.25 -1.65
CA GLY A 207 20.80 -10.83 -2.87
C GLY A 207 19.34 -11.23 -2.75
N GLY A 208 18.46 -10.36 -3.23
CA GLY A 208 17.13 -10.71 -3.69
C GLY A 208 17.16 -10.91 -5.20
N ALA A 209 18.02 -11.82 -5.68
CA ALA A 209 17.96 -12.25 -7.06
C ALA A 209 16.74 -13.18 -7.19
N PHE A 210 15.69 -12.72 -7.87
CA PHE A 210 14.64 -13.61 -8.34
C PHE A 210 15.29 -14.60 -9.32
N GLY A 211 15.48 -15.84 -8.89
CA GLY A 211 16.02 -16.90 -9.72
C GLY A 211 15.03 -17.26 -10.82
N VAL A 212 15.30 -16.86 -12.06
CA VAL A 212 14.61 -17.40 -13.23
C VAL A 212 15.31 -18.70 -13.62
N THR A 213 14.72 -19.84 -13.26
CA THR A 213 15.14 -21.16 -13.75
C THR A 213 14.62 -21.34 -15.19
N MET A 214 15.40 -20.92 -16.17
CA MET A 214 15.20 -21.39 -17.55
C MET A 214 15.87 -22.76 -17.66
N ASN A 215 15.05 -23.81 -17.76
CA ASN A 215 15.43 -25.24 -17.90
C ASN A 215 15.90 -25.98 -16.64
N GLY A 216 15.44 -25.58 -15.45
CA GLY A 216 15.49 -26.45 -14.26
C GLY A 216 16.88 -26.84 -13.73
N GLN A 217 17.94 -26.11 -14.10
CA GLN A 217 19.28 -26.29 -13.52
C GLN A 217 19.60 -25.14 -12.55
N PRO A 218 20.04 -25.42 -11.32
CA PRO A 218 20.43 -24.37 -10.37
C PRO A 218 21.71 -23.67 -10.82
N SER A 219 21.75 -22.34 -10.63
CA SER A 219 22.89 -21.47 -10.95
C SER A 219 24.16 -21.90 -10.19
N PRO A 220 25.35 -21.93 -10.84
CA PRO A 220 26.60 -22.39 -10.23
C PRO A 220 27.21 -21.40 -9.21
N TYR A 221 26.59 -20.24 -8.97
CA TYR A 221 27.07 -19.29 -7.97
C TYR A 221 26.48 -19.58 -6.59
N ASN A 222 26.89 -20.71 -6.03
CA ASN A 222 26.66 -21.06 -4.64
C ASN A 222 27.69 -20.33 -3.76
N ASN A 223 27.44 -19.05 -3.46
CA ASN A 223 28.29 -18.30 -2.54
C ASN A 223 28.00 -18.73 -1.09
N LYS A 224 28.77 -19.73 -0.66
CA LYS A 224 29.27 -20.01 0.69
C LYS A 224 28.37 -19.57 1.85
N LYS A 225 27.78 -20.57 2.52
CA LYS A 225 27.50 -20.53 3.97
C LYS A 225 28.70 -19.89 4.66
N ARG A 226 28.55 -18.65 5.15
CA ARG A 226 29.52 -18.06 6.06
C ARG A 226 29.41 -18.81 7.38
N SER A 227 30.46 -19.55 7.74
CA SER A 227 30.69 -19.97 9.13
C SER A 227 30.62 -18.70 9.97
N ARG A 228 29.73 -18.69 10.97
CA ARG A 228 29.58 -17.57 11.89
C ARG A 228 30.59 -17.72 13.02
N ASP A 229 31.87 -17.71 12.66
CA ASP A 229 32.96 -17.49 13.61
C ASP A 229 33.31 -16.01 13.53
N SER A 230 32.61 -15.19 14.31
CA SER A 230 33.08 -13.84 14.62
C SER A 230 32.85 -13.58 16.09
N GLU A 231 33.93 -13.25 16.79
CA GLU A 231 34.10 -12.91 18.20
C GLU A 231 33.32 -11.65 18.64
N ASN A 232 32.08 -11.49 18.19
CA ASN A 232 31.23 -10.36 18.57
C ASN A 232 30.36 -10.77 19.76
N LYS A 233 30.82 -10.40 20.95
CA LYS A 233 30.02 -10.47 22.18
C LYS A 233 28.75 -9.62 22.02
N PRO A 234 27.58 -10.11 22.45
CA PRO A 234 26.35 -9.34 22.39
C PRO A 234 26.43 -8.10 23.29
N ALA A 235 26.00 -6.95 22.78
CA ALA A 235 26.07 -5.67 23.50
C ALA A 235 25.14 -5.58 24.72
N LYS A 236 24.24 -6.55 24.91
CA LYS A 236 23.33 -6.64 26.06
C LYS A 236 23.21 -8.10 26.52
N PRO A 237 23.11 -8.36 27.83
CA PRO A 237 22.80 -9.69 28.33
C PRO A 237 21.41 -10.12 27.84
N CYS A 238 21.25 -11.41 27.55
CA CYS A 238 19.97 -12.01 27.23
C CYS A 238 19.04 -11.98 28.46
N LEU A 239 17.72 -12.10 28.28
CA LEU A 239 16.76 -12.08 29.41
C LEU A 239 16.94 -13.26 30.38
N CYS A 240 17.63 -14.32 29.98
CA CYS A 240 17.99 -15.44 30.85
C CYS A 240 19.21 -15.14 31.76
N GLY A 241 19.86 -13.98 31.61
CA GLY A 241 21.02 -13.55 32.40
C GLY A 241 22.38 -13.81 31.75
N ASP A 242 22.43 -14.65 30.72
CA ASP A 242 23.68 -15.00 30.03
C ASP A 242 24.01 -14.09 28.83
N SER A 243 25.29 -14.03 28.45
CA SER A 243 25.77 -13.24 27.31
C SER A 243 25.68 -14.01 25.99
N HIS A 244 24.48 -14.09 25.40
CA HIS A 244 24.25 -14.64 24.06
C HIS A 244 23.20 -13.83 23.28
N PHE A 245 23.11 -14.06 21.96
CA PHE A 245 22.07 -13.44 21.13
C PHE A 245 20.69 -14.05 21.44
N TRP A 246 19.63 -13.24 21.42
CA TRP A 246 18.25 -13.65 21.71
C TRP A 246 17.82 -14.96 21.03
N GLY A 247 18.11 -15.13 19.74
CA GLY A 247 17.76 -16.34 18.98
C GLY A 247 18.65 -17.57 19.25
N GLN A 248 19.63 -17.47 20.14
CA GLN A 248 20.48 -18.58 20.60
C GLN A 248 20.21 -18.92 22.07
N CYS A 249 19.14 -18.38 22.65
CA CYS A 249 18.78 -18.62 24.04
C CYS A 249 18.18 -20.04 24.21
N PRO A 250 18.74 -20.88 25.09
CA PRO A 250 18.20 -22.22 25.36
C PRO A 250 16.77 -22.22 25.92
N TYR A 251 16.34 -21.09 26.49
CA TYR A 251 15.07 -20.94 27.18
C TYR A 251 13.98 -20.29 26.32
N ILE A 252 14.29 -19.90 25.09
CA ILE A 252 13.32 -19.34 24.15
C ILE A 252 13.06 -20.39 23.09
N ASP A 253 11.84 -20.91 23.06
CA ASP A 253 11.42 -21.77 21.97
C ASP A 253 11.25 -20.90 20.72
N THR A 254 12.19 -21.03 19.77
CA THR A 254 12.14 -20.30 18.50
C THR A 254 11.22 -20.98 17.48
N ALA A 255 10.50 -22.03 17.87
CA ALA A 255 9.54 -22.75 17.04
C ALA A 255 8.08 -22.34 17.35
N LEU A 256 7.76 -21.07 17.12
CA LEU A 256 6.38 -20.57 16.98
C LEU A 256 6.23 -19.82 15.65
#